data_AF-A0A9X2CDP2-F1
#
_entry.id   AF-A0A9X2CDP2-F1
#
_cell.length_a   1.000
_cell.length_b   1.000
_cell.length_c   1.000
_cell.angle_alpha   90.00
_cell.angle_beta   90.00
_cell.angle_gamma   90.00
#
_symmetry.space_group_name_H-M   'P 1'
#
loop_
_entity.id
_entity.type
_entity.pdbx_description
1 polymer ?
#
loop_
_entity_poly.entity_id
_entity_poly.type
_entity_poly.pdbx_seq_one_letter_code
_entity_poly.pdbx_strand_id
1 'polypeptide(L)'
;MENSQAGLSHYLSGLFLKDRSVSKRVFNLVIGLVLIWGFTTNYLTVVYFPTEWINSINPWVILIGFLVFSTLGFLIMFRYEAPLYSFLGYNILTLSVGLLLNLALQEFSYSEIVTAIQYTATITLLMIITATLMPNLFIHFGKVLAVITGWILVIELSWLVIFGHSHETIHWIVAACMCGYIGYFWATASKYGDTLDQAIDFGGMLYMEIINLFLRILQLISKK
;
A
#
# COMPACT_ATOMS: atom_id res chain seq x y z
N MET A 1 34.16 22.54 -14.05
CA MET A 1 33.01 21.59 -14.10
C MET A 1 33.04 20.60 -12.93
N GLU A 2 34.21 20.12 -12.49
CA GLU A 2 34.38 19.16 -11.39
C GLU A 2 33.85 19.64 -10.01
N ASN A 3 34.11 20.90 -9.64
CA ASN A 3 33.60 21.48 -8.37
C ASN A 3 32.06 21.62 -8.31
N SER A 4 31.38 21.70 -9.47
CA SER A 4 29.90 21.78 -9.52
C SER A 4 29.24 20.42 -9.34
N GLN A 5 29.89 19.33 -9.79
CA GLN A 5 29.40 17.97 -9.63
C GLN A 5 29.56 17.48 -8.19
N ALA A 6 30.66 17.84 -7.52
CA ALA A 6 30.88 17.54 -6.11
C ALA A 6 29.81 18.19 -5.21
N GLY A 7 29.45 19.46 -5.48
CA GLY A 7 28.39 20.16 -4.74
C GLY A 7 27.00 19.57 -4.96
N LEU A 8 26.66 19.20 -6.20
CA LEU A 8 25.38 18.55 -6.52
C LEU A 8 25.27 17.17 -5.85
N SER A 9 26.31 16.34 -5.93
CA SER A 9 26.35 15.03 -5.29
C SER A 9 26.16 15.11 -3.78
N HIS A 10 26.84 16.06 -3.12
CA HIS A 10 26.70 16.30 -1.69
C HIS A 10 25.30 16.81 -1.30
N TYR A 11 24.68 17.63 -2.16
CA TYR A 11 23.30 18.08 -1.95
C TYR A 11 22.30 16.93 -2.11
N LEU A 12 22.44 16.12 -3.16
CA LEU A 12 21.56 14.97 -3.42
C LEU A 12 21.71 13.89 -2.35
N SER A 13 22.94 13.60 -1.89
CA SER A 13 23.15 12.68 -0.77
C SER A 13 22.51 13.20 0.50
N GLY A 14 22.65 14.50 0.81
CA GLY A 14 21.97 15.14 1.94
C GLY A 14 20.45 15.16 1.81
N LEU A 15 19.90 15.20 0.59
CA LEU A 15 18.46 15.23 0.35
C LEU A 15 17.81 13.85 0.48
N PHE A 16 18.49 12.79 0.02
CA PHE A 16 17.94 11.44 -0.14
C PHE A 16 18.46 10.42 0.87
N LEU A 17 19.71 10.53 1.32
CA LEU A 17 20.34 9.55 2.23
C LEU A 17 20.36 10.01 3.69
N LYS A 18 20.07 11.29 3.97
CA LYS A 18 20.00 11.82 5.32
C LYS A 18 18.55 12.14 5.66
N ASP A 19 18.02 11.45 6.66
CA ASP A 19 16.71 11.79 7.19
C ASP A 19 16.73 13.15 7.90
N ARG A 20 15.59 13.85 7.85
CA ARG A 20 15.43 15.20 8.39
C ARG A 20 14.02 15.42 8.89
N SER A 21 13.90 16.22 9.94
CA SER A 21 12.59 16.68 10.38
C SER A 21 11.94 17.60 9.35
N VAL A 22 10.62 17.49 9.24
CA VAL A 22 9.81 18.28 8.31
C VAL A 22 8.63 18.91 9.03
N SER A 23 8.13 20.03 8.51
CA SER A 23 6.88 20.60 9.02
C SER A 23 5.71 19.65 8.79
N LYS A 24 4.69 19.68 9.65
CA LYS A 24 3.49 18.84 9.49
C LYS A 24 2.79 19.00 8.13
N ARG A 25 2.84 20.20 7.53
CA ARG A 25 2.29 20.44 6.18
C ARG A 25 3.07 19.67 5.12
N VAL A 26 4.40 19.73 5.17
CA VAL A 26 5.28 19.00 4.25
C VAL A 26 5.13 17.51 4.45
N PHE A 27 5.08 17.05 5.71
CA PHE A 27 4.85 15.65 6.06
C PHE A 27 3.57 15.09 5.40
N ASN A 28 2.43 15.76 5.59
CA ASN A 28 1.15 15.35 5.00
C ASN A 28 1.15 15.45 3.46
N LEU A 29 1.84 16.46 2.91
CA LEU A 29 1.98 16.59 1.45
C LEU A 29 2.78 15.42 0.88
N VAL A 30 3.87 15.01 1.53
CA VAL A 30 4.69 13.87 1.10
C VAL A 30 3.87 12.58 1.14
N ILE A 31 3.08 12.34 2.21
CA ILE A 31 2.15 11.19 2.24
C ILE A 31 1.23 11.21 1.01
N GLY A 32 0.61 12.35 0.71
CA GLY A 32 -0.27 12.48 -0.46
C GLY A 32 0.46 12.21 -1.79
N LEU A 33 1.68 12.72 -1.96
CA LEU A 33 2.49 12.49 -3.15
C LEU A 33 2.90 11.03 -3.30
N VAL A 34 3.24 10.36 -2.19
CA VAL A 34 3.57 8.93 -2.16
C VAL A 34 2.35 8.11 -2.59
N LEU A 35 1.16 8.41 -2.07
CA LEU A 35 -0.09 7.76 -2.49
C LEU A 35 -0.35 7.94 -3.99
N ILE A 36 -0.26 9.17 -4.50
CA ILE A 36 -0.45 9.46 -5.92
C ILE A 36 0.56 8.67 -6.76
N TRP A 37 1.82 8.63 -6.33
CA TRP A 37 2.88 7.86 -7.00
C TRP A 37 2.53 6.37 -7.07
N GLY A 38 2.20 5.72 -5.95
CA GLY A 38 1.87 4.29 -5.96
C GLY A 38 0.67 3.92 -6.82
N PHE A 39 -0.41 4.71 -6.75
CA PHE A 39 -1.57 4.47 -7.61
C PHE A 39 -1.25 4.69 -9.09
N THR A 40 -0.41 5.68 -9.40
CA THR A 40 0.07 5.92 -10.77
C THR A 40 0.91 4.75 -11.25
N THR A 41 1.86 4.26 -10.44
CA THR A 41 2.70 3.10 -10.77
C THR A 41 1.86 1.84 -10.99
N ASN A 42 0.84 1.60 -10.16
CA ASN A 42 -0.10 0.50 -10.37
C ASN A 42 -0.87 0.66 -11.69
N TYR A 43 -1.43 1.84 -11.95
CA TYR A 43 -2.13 2.12 -13.20
C TYR A 43 -1.24 1.86 -14.42
N LEU A 44 0.00 2.38 -14.42
CA LEU A 44 0.96 2.17 -15.49
C LEU A 44 1.29 0.68 -15.67
N THR A 45 1.47 -0.06 -14.56
CA THR A 45 1.74 -1.50 -14.61
C THR A 45 0.55 -2.27 -15.19
N VAL A 46 -0.67 -1.95 -14.78
CA VAL A 46 -1.88 -2.60 -15.32
C VAL A 46 -2.06 -2.31 -16.81
N VAL A 47 -1.82 -1.07 -17.26
CA VAL A 47 -2.06 -0.66 -18.65
C VAL A 47 -0.97 -1.12 -19.61
N TYR A 48 0.30 -1.03 -19.20
CA TYR A 48 1.43 -1.20 -20.12
C TYR A 48 2.16 -2.53 -19.97
N PHE A 49 1.98 -3.25 -18.85
CA PHE A 49 2.64 -4.54 -18.68
C PHE A 49 1.87 -5.64 -19.42
N PRO A 50 2.54 -6.46 -20.25
CA PRO A 50 1.87 -7.43 -21.11
C PRO A 50 1.23 -8.55 -20.29
N THR A 51 -0.10 -8.55 -20.26
CA THR A 51 -0.90 -9.55 -19.53
C THR A 51 -0.66 -10.98 -20.04
N GLU A 52 -0.44 -11.16 -21.34
CA GLU A 52 -0.12 -12.46 -21.95
C GLU A 52 1.16 -13.09 -21.35
N TRP A 53 2.17 -12.26 -21.07
CA TRP A 53 3.40 -12.74 -20.43
C TRP A 53 3.13 -13.22 -19.01
N ILE A 54 2.33 -12.48 -18.25
CA ILE A 54 1.97 -12.87 -16.88
C ILE A 54 1.14 -14.17 -16.90
N ASN A 55 0.16 -14.28 -17.79
CA ASN A 55 -0.70 -15.47 -17.94
C ASN A 55 0.09 -16.71 -18.42
N SER A 56 1.27 -16.54 -19.02
CA SER A 56 2.15 -17.65 -19.42
C SER A 56 2.92 -18.28 -18.25
N ILE A 57 2.98 -17.61 -17.10
CA ILE A 57 3.72 -18.05 -15.91
C ILE A 57 2.78 -18.86 -15.01
N ASN A 58 3.32 -19.90 -14.37
CA ASN A 58 2.57 -20.68 -13.37
C ASN A 58 2.06 -19.75 -12.23
N PRO A 59 0.75 -19.76 -11.91
CA PRO A 59 0.17 -18.88 -10.89
C PRO A 59 0.86 -18.97 -9.51
N TRP A 60 1.38 -20.14 -9.13
CA TRP A 60 2.12 -20.31 -7.88
C TRP A 60 3.46 -19.57 -7.89
N VAL A 61 4.13 -19.50 -9.03
CA VAL A 61 5.38 -18.73 -9.18
C VAL A 61 5.10 -17.25 -9.04
N ILE A 62 3.98 -16.78 -9.59
CA ILE A 62 3.55 -15.38 -9.46
C ILE A 62 3.22 -15.06 -8.00
N LEU A 63 2.49 -15.94 -7.32
CA LEU A 63 2.16 -15.78 -5.91
C LEU A 63 3.41 -15.75 -5.02
N ILE A 64 4.34 -16.70 -5.21
CA ILE A 64 5.61 -16.74 -4.45
C ILE A 64 6.44 -15.50 -4.77
N GLY A 65 6.56 -15.11 -6.03
CA GLY A 65 7.24 -13.90 -6.45
C GLY A 65 6.67 -12.65 -5.77
N PHE A 66 5.34 -12.51 -5.80
CA PHE A 66 4.64 -11.42 -5.10
C PHE A 66 4.97 -11.40 -3.61
N LEU A 67 4.91 -12.54 -2.91
CA LEU A 67 5.23 -12.62 -1.48
C LEU A 67 6.69 -12.22 -1.21
N VAL A 68 7.63 -12.72 -2.00
CA VAL A 68 9.06 -12.41 -1.86
C VAL A 68 9.32 -10.93 -2.10
N PHE A 69 8.89 -10.37 -3.24
CA PHE A 69 9.14 -8.97 -3.58
C PHE A 69 8.43 -8.01 -2.64
N SER A 70 7.19 -8.28 -2.25
CA SER A 70 6.47 -7.43 -1.30
C SER A 70 7.14 -7.46 0.08
N THR A 71 7.61 -8.63 0.54
CA THR A 71 8.38 -8.74 1.78
C THR A 71 9.71 -7.99 1.68
N LEU A 72 10.44 -8.14 0.58
CA LEU A 72 11.68 -7.39 0.34
C LEU A 72 11.45 -5.88 0.33
N GLY A 73 10.35 -5.42 -0.29
CA GLY A 73 9.96 -4.01 -0.29
C GLY A 73 9.77 -3.47 1.13
N PHE A 74 8.99 -4.16 1.96
CA PHE A 74 8.82 -3.80 3.37
C PHE A 74 10.12 -3.84 4.17
N LEU A 75 10.96 -4.86 3.97
CA LEU A 75 12.24 -4.97 4.65
C LEU A 75 13.15 -3.79 4.31
N ILE A 76 13.27 -3.44 3.03
CA ILE A 76 14.09 -2.28 2.62
C ILE A 76 13.53 -0.99 3.20
N MET A 77 12.20 -0.84 3.19
CA MET A 77 11.52 0.37 3.67
C MET A 77 11.79 0.61 5.16
N PHE A 78 11.67 -0.41 6.00
CA PHE A 78 11.79 -0.23 7.45
C PHE A 78 13.18 -0.54 8.03
N ARG A 79 14.10 -1.10 7.24
CA ARG A 79 15.43 -1.49 7.76
C ARG A 79 16.37 -0.31 7.93
N TYR A 80 16.21 0.72 7.10
CA TYR A 80 17.11 1.86 6.99
C TYR A 80 16.30 3.15 7.15
N GLU A 81 16.63 3.95 8.16
CA GLU A 81 16.03 5.26 8.41
C GLU A 81 16.59 6.30 7.42
N ALA A 82 16.31 6.14 6.13
CA ALA A 82 16.69 7.09 5.10
C ALA A 82 15.67 7.15 3.95
N PRO A 83 15.23 8.37 3.55
CA PRO A 83 14.16 8.55 2.57
C PRO A 83 14.32 7.79 1.25
N LEU A 84 15.56 7.65 0.77
CA LEU A 84 15.85 6.89 -0.44
C LEU A 84 15.48 5.41 -0.29
N TYR A 85 15.88 4.77 0.81
CA TYR A 85 15.61 3.35 1.02
C TYR A 85 14.12 3.11 1.24
N SER A 86 13.44 3.97 2.00
CA SER A 86 11.98 3.94 2.09
C SER A 86 11.30 4.03 0.73
N PHE A 87 11.74 4.95 -0.12
CA PHE A 87 11.17 5.09 -1.45
C PHE A 87 11.52 3.90 -2.37
N LEU A 88 12.72 3.34 -2.28
CA LEU A 88 13.11 2.14 -3.05
C LEU A 88 12.30 0.92 -2.64
N GLY A 89 12.18 0.67 -1.33
CA GLY A 89 11.34 -0.40 -0.79
C GLY A 89 9.88 -0.24 -1.19
N TYR A 90 9.37 0.99 -1.13
CA TYR A 90 8.04 1.33 -1.60
C TYR A 90 7.84 1.05 -3.09
N ASN A 91 8.79 1.41 -3.96
CA ASN A 91 8.67 1.13 -5.39
C ASN A 91 8.62 -0.37 -5.69
N ILE A 92 9.47 -1.18 -5.04
CA ILE A 92 9.43 -2.65 -5.18
C ILE A 92 8.05 -3.19 -4.79
N LEU A 93 7.50 -2.69 -3.67
CA LEU A 93 6.17 -3.04 -3.19
C LEU A 93 5.05 -2.63 -4.16
N THR A 94 5.11 -1.43 -4.72
CA THR A 94 4.09 -0.96 -5.69
C THR A 94 4.14 -1.77 -6.99
N LEU A 95 5.33 -2.11 -7.47
CA LEU A 95 5.49 -2.91 -8.69
C LEU A 95 5.01 -4.35 -8.48
N SER A 96 5.30 -4.97 -7.33
CA SER A 96 4.82 -6.32 -7.03
C SER A 96 3.28 -6.37 -6.95
N VAL A 97 2.66 -5.37 -6.30
CA VAL A 97 1.21 -5.23 -6.25
C VAL A 97 0.63 -4.93 -7.64
N GLY A 98 1.24 -4.05 -8.43
CA GLY A 98 0.79 -3.71 -9.78
C GLY A 98 0.71 -4.91 -10.71
N LEU A 99 1.67 -5.83 -10.64
CA LEU A 99 1.65 -7.08 -11.41
C LEU A 99 0.50 -8.00 -10.98
N LEU A 100 0.25 -8.11 -9.67
CA LEU A 100 -0.88 -8.90 -9.15
C LEU A 100 -2.23 -8.28 -9.53
N LEU A 101 -2.33 -6.95 -9.53
CA LEU A 101 -3.52 -6.24 -9.98
C LEU A 101 -3.81 -6.48 -11.46
N ASN A 102 -2.78 -6.51 -12.32
CA ASN A 102 -2.97 -6.80 -13.74
C ASN A 102 -3.70 -8.13 -13.95
N LEU A 103 -3.39 -9.15 -13.13
CA LEU A 103 -4.14 -10.41 -13.13
C LEU A 103 -5.53 -10.29 -12.52
N ALA A 104 -5.61 -9.72 -11.32
CA ALA A 104 -6.85 -9.66 -10.55
C ALA A 104 -7.95 -8.88 -11.28
N LEU A 105 -7.59 -7.90 -12.11
CA LEU A 105 -8.56 -7.05 -12.80
C LEU A 105 -9.13 -7.63 -14.09
N GLN A 106 -8.59 -8.75 -14.61
CA GLN A 106 -9.04 -9.34 -15.89
C GLN A 106 -10.49 -9.84 -15.85
N GLU A 107 -10.98 -10.24 -14.67
CA GLU A 107 -12.31 -10.81 -14.49
C GLU A 107 -13.40 -9.74 -14.31
N PHE A 108 -13.02 -8.46 -14.21
CA PHE A 108 -13.94 -7.36 -13.88
C PHE A 108 -14.13 -6.42 -15.06
N SER A 109 -15.36 -5.93 -15.22
CA SER A 109 -15.68 -4.88 -16.18
C SER A 109 -15.10 -3.54 -15.77
N TYR A 110 -14.85 -2.67 -16.75
CA TYR A 110 -14.41 -1.28 -16.50
C TYR A 110 -15.34 -0.53 -15.54
N SER A 111 -16.65 -0.73 -15.66
CA SER A 111 -17.65 -0.10 -14.77
C SER A 111 -17.53 -0.56 -13.33
N GLU A 112 -17.27 -1.84 -13.07
CA GLU A 112 -17.06 -2.36 -11.71
C GLU A 112 -15.78 -1.76 -11.12
N ILE A 113 -14.69 -1.73 -11.89
CA ILE A 113 -13.40 -1.17 -11.45
C ILE A 113 -13.56 0.30 -11.05
N VAL A 114 -14.20 1.13 -11.89
CA VAL A 114 -14.44 2.55 -11.59
C VAL A 114 -15.32 2.71 -10.35
N THR A 115 -16.38 1.90 -10.23
CA THR A 115 -17.28 1.93 -9.06
C THR A 115 -16.53 1.57 -7.78
N ALA A 116 -15.69 0.54 -7.80
CA ALA A 116 -14.86 0.16 -6.66
C ALA A 116 -13.89 1.29 -6.28
N ILE A 117 -13.23 1.94 -7.25
CA ILE A 117 -12.36 3.10 -7.00
C ILE A 117 -13.12 4.21 -6.28
N GLN A 118 -14.34 4.53 -6.72
CA GLN A 118 -15.16 5.58 -6.11
C GLN A 118 -15.52 5.25 -4.65
N TYR A 119 -15.92 4.01 -4.38
CA TYR A 119 -16.20 3.55 -3.02
C TYR A 119 -14.94 3.58 -2.14
N THR A 120 -13.80 3.08 -2.64
CA THR A 120 -12.53 3.09 -1.92
C THR A 120 -12.09 4.51 -1.58
N ALA A 121 -12.16 5.44 -2.54
CA ALA A 121 -11.79 6.83 -2.31
C ALA A 121 -12.69 7.49 -1.27
N THR A 122 -14.00 7.25 -1.36
CA THR A 122 -14.99 7.79 -0.40
C THR A 122 -14.76 7.26 1.00
N ILE A 123 -14.59 5.94 1.14
CA ILE A 123 -14.34 5.30 2.44
C ILE A 123 -13.01 5.78 3.02
N THR A 124 -11.94 5.80 2.23
CA THR A 124 -10.63 6.31 2.65
C THR A 124 -10.73 7.74 3.18
N LEU A 125 -11.45 8.63 2.49
CA LEU A 125 -11.67 10.01 2.93
C LEU A 125 -12.42 10.06 4.27
N LEU A 126 -13.49 9.29 4.42
CA LEU A 126 -14.25 9.21 5.67
C LEU A 126 -13.38 8.68 6.83
N MET A 127 -12.54 7.68 6.58
CA MET A 127 -11.61 7.15 7.57
C MET A 127 -10.55 8.18 7.96
N ILE A 128 -9.98 8.91 7.01
CA ILE A 128 -9.02 10.00 7.27
C ILE A 128 -9.66 11.12 8.11
N ILE A 129 -10.87 11.56 7.76
CA ILE A 129 -11.61 12.57 8.54
C ILE A 129 -11.84 12.06 9.97
N THR A 130 -12.39 10.86 10.11
CA THR A 130 -12.70 10.28 11.42
C THR A 130 -11.45 10.08 12.27
N ALA A 131 -10.36 9.59 11.67
CA ALA A 131 -9.08 9.41 12.35
C ALA A 131 -8.41 10.73 12.75
N THR A 132 -8.66 11.81 12.01
CA THR A 132 -8.20 13.15 12.39
C THR A 132 -8.99 13.70 13.57
N LEU A 133 -10.31 13.46 13.61
CA LEU A 133 -11.18 13.93 14.70
C LEU A 133 -11.04 13.07 15.97
N MET A 134 -10.79 11.78 15.83
CA MET A 134 -10.74 10.79 16.92
C MET A 134 -9.47 9.92 16.85
N PRO A 135 -8.24 10.50 16.86
CA PRO A 135 -7.01 9.75 16.60
C PRO A 135 -6.73 8.67 17.65
N ASN A 136 -7.09 8.92 18.91
CA ASN A 136 -6.85 7.97 19.99
C ASN A 136 -7.66 6.68 19.81
N LEU A 137 -8.85 6.73 19.19
CA LEU A 137 -9.66 5.53 18.93
C LEU A 137 -8.88 4.51 18.11
N PHE A 138 -8.29 4.97 17.00
CA PHE A 138 -7.57 4.12 16.08
C PHE A 138 -6.23 3.63 16.65
N ILE A 139 -5.48 4.51 17.30
CA ILE A 139 -4.17 4.15 17.88
C ILE A 139 -4.30 3.04 18.94
N HIS A 140 -5.33 3.09 19.80
CA HIS A 140 -5.56 2.04 20.80
C HIS A 140 -5.96 0.69 20.15
N PHE A 141 -6.67 0.73 19.02
CA PHE A 141 -7.10 -0.47 18.30
C PHE A 141 -6.01 -1.13 17.45
N GLY A 142 -4.86 -0.48 17.24
CA GLY A 142 -3.80 -0.98 16.34
C GLY A 142 -3.30 -2.39 16.66
N LYS A 143 -3.12 -2.73 17.94
CA LYS A 143 -2.71 -4.08 18.35
C LYS A 143 -3.77 -5.13 18.04
N VAL A 144 -5.04 -4.79 18.19
CA VAL A 144 -6.16 -5.67 17.88
C VAL A 144 -6.23 -5.91 16.37
N LEU A 145 -6.05 -4.86 15.56
CA LEU A 145 -5.99 -4.99 14.10
C LEU A 145 -4.86 -5.93 13.66
N ALA A 146 -3.67 -5.85 14.27
CA ALA A 146 -2.55 -6.75 14.00
C ALA A 146 -2.90 -8.22 14.26
N VAL A 147 -3.56 -8.51 15.38
CA VAL A 147 -3.98 -9.89 15.71
C VAL A 147 -5.03 -10.39 14.73
N ILE A 148 -6.06 -9.57 14.42
CA ILE A 148 -7.11 -9.94 13.47
C ILE A 148 -6.51 -10.23 12.09
N THR A 149 -5.60 -9.39 11.63
CA THR A 149 -4.96 -9.54 10.31
C THR A 149 -4.07 -10.78 10.23
N GLY A 150 -3.36 -11.10 11.31
CA GLY A 150 -2.63 -12.36 11.41
C GLY A 150 -3.55 -13.57 11.23
N TRP A 151 -4.72 -13.57 11.87
CA TRP A 151 -5.71 -14.63 11.68
C TRP A 151 -6.32 -14.66 10.28
N ILE A 152 -6.64 -13.50 9.70
CA ILE A 152 -7.11 -13.39 8.31
C ILE A 152 -6.10 -14.03 7.36
N LEU A 153 -4.80 -13.70 7.51
CA LEU A 153 -3.74 -14.24 6.66
C LEU A 153 -3.66 -15.77 6.78
N VAL A 154 -3.69 -16.31 8.01
CA VAL A 154 -3.67 -17.77 8.24
C VAL A 154 -4.89 -18.45 7.62
N ILE A 155 -6.09 -17.86 7.76
CA ILE A 155 -7.33 -18.40 7.20
C ILE A 155 -7.30 -18.35 5.67
N GLU A 156 -6.92 -17.23 5.05
CA GLU A 156 -6.86 -17.11 3.59
C GLU A 156 -5.84 -18.07 2.99
N LEU A 157 -4.64 -18.18 3.58
CA LEU A 157 -3.62 -19.11 3.09
C LEU A 157 -4.04 -20.57 3.26
N SER A 158 -4.59 -20.95 4.42
CA SER A 158 -5.04 -22.34 4.63
C SER A 158 -6.20 -22.71 3.71
N TRP A 159 -7.16 -21.79 3.51
CA TRP A 159 -8.29 -22.03 2.61
C TRP A 159 -7.86 -22.15 1.15
N LEU A 160 -6.94 -21.29 0.70
CA LEU A 160 -6.36 -21.37 -0.64
C LEU A 160 -5.64 -22.70 -0.88
N VAL A 161 -4.86 -23.19 0.09
CA VAL A 161 -4.13 -24.46 -0.04
C VAL A 161 -5.05 -25.68 -0.04
N ILE A 162 -6.12 -25.67 0.76
CA ILE A 162 -7.03 -26.82 0.91
C ILE A 162 -8.07 -26.87 -0.22
N PHE A 163 -8.64 -25.71 -0.59
CA PHE A 163 -9.80 -25.63 -1.49
C PHE A 163 -9.52 -24.96 -2.82
N GLY A 164 -8.33 -24.38 -3.03
CA GLY A 164 -7.92 -23.75 -4.28
C GLY A 164 -8.57 -22.40 -4.60
N HIS A 165 -9.46 -21.89 -3.74
CA HIS A 165 -10.17 -20.61 -3.92
C HIS A 165 -10.25 -19.83 -2.61
N SER A 166 -10.76 -18.59 -2.63
CA SER A 166 -10.95 -17.75 -1.44
C SER A 166 -12.38 -17.83 -0.88
N HIS A 167 -12.56 -17.61 0.43
CA HIS A 167 -13.86 -17.69 1.09
C HIS A 167 -14.68 -16.39 0.91
N GLU A 168 -15.92 -16.47 0.44
CA GLU A 168 -16.66 -15.28 0.01
C GLU A 168 -16.96 -14.26 1.12
N THR A 169 -17.26 -14.72 2.33
CA THR A 169 -17.57 -13.83 3.47
C THR A 169 -16.34 -13.13 4.04
N ILE A 170 -15.12 -13.58 3.69
CA ILE A 170 -13.89 -13.01 4.25
C ILE A 170 -13.66 -11.59 3.74
N HIS A 171 -14.12 -11.27 2.53
CA HIS A 171 -13.90 -9.95 1.92
C HIS A 171 -14.48 -8.81 2.76
N TRP A 172 -15.62 -9.01 3.43
CA TRP A 172 -16.20 -8.03 4.35
C TRP A 172 -15.31 -7.78 5.57
N ILE A 173 -14.78 -8.84 6.18
CA ILE A 173 -13.91 -8.76 7.35
C ILE A 173 -12.59 -8.08 6.98
N VAL A 174 -12.01 -8.47 5.83
CA VAL A 174 -10.78 -7.85 5.33
C VAL A 174 -11.01 -6.37 5.03
N ALA A 175 -12.09 -6.01 4.33
CA ALA A 175 -12.40 -4.62 4.03
C ALA A 175 -12.54 -3.77 5.31
N ALA A 176 -13.27 -4.27 6.31
CA ALA A 176 -13.39 -3.58 7.61
C ALA A 176 -12.03 -3.43 8.32
N CYS A 177 -11.17 -4.44 8.21
CA CYS A 177 -9.82 -4.40 8.77
C CYS A 177 -8.95 -3.34 8.07
N MET A 178 -8.96 -3.29 6.73
CA MET A 178 -8.23 -2.26 5.96
C MET A 178 -8.72 -0.85 6.31
N CYS A 179 -10.04 -0.65 6.49
CA CYS A 179 -10.56 0.63 6.98
C CYS A 179 -9.96 0.99 8.35
N GLY A 180 -9.91 0.03 9.27
CA GLY A 180 -9.28 0.20 10.58
C GLY A 180 -7.82 0.61 10.48
N TYR A 181 -7.04 -0.02 9.59
CA TYR A 181 -5.64 0.33 9.38
C TYR A 181 -5.42 1.66 8.69
N ILE A 182 -6.25 2.04 7.71
CA ILE A 182 -6.21 3.39 7.11
C ILE A 182 -6.32 4.44 8.23
N GLY A 183 -7.30 4.26 9.13
CA GLY A 183 -7.48 5.15 10.28
C GLY A 183 -6.29 5.09 11.26
N TYR A 184 -5.78 3.90 11.56
CA TYR A 184 -4.62 3.70 12.44
C TYR A 184 -3.36 4.38 11.92
N PHE A 185 -2.99 4.13 10.66
CA PHE A 185 -1.79 4.71 10.07
C PHE A 185 -1.93 6.23 9.92
N TRP A 186 -3.09 6.73 9.48
CA TRP A 186 -3.31 8.17 9.40
C TRP A 186 -3.23 8.87 10.77
N ALA A 187 -3.88 8.30 11.80
CA ALA A 187 -3.84 8.85 13.15
C ALA A 187 -2.42 8.84 13.73
N THR A 188 -1.69 7.75 13.52
CA THR A 188 -0.30 7.60 13.97
C THR A 188 0.62 8.58 13.24
N ALA A 189 0.51 8.68 11.92
CA ALA A 189 1.27 9.62 11.10
C ALA A 189 1.03 11.07 11.53
N SER A 190 -0.24 11.45 11.71
CA SER A 190 -0.62 12.80 12.12
C SER A 190 -0.06 13.16 13.50
N LYS A 191 -0.15 12.22 14.46
CA LYS A 191 0.24 12.45 15.86
C LYS A 191 1.75 12.38 16.07
N TYR A 192 2.41 11.37 15.52
CA TYR A 192 3.79 11.03 15.85
C TYR A 192 4.79 11.28 14.72
N GLY A 193 4.34 11.38 13.47
CA GLY A 193 5.24 11.53 12.33
C GLY A 193 5.93 12.89 12.27
N ASP A 194 7.25 12.91 12.11
CA ASP A 194 8.06 14.14 12.16
C ASP A 194 9.18 14.21 11.13
N THR A 195 9.53 13.11 10.45
CA THR A 195 10.60 13.10 9.45
C THR A 195 10.14 12.81 8.01
N LEU A 196 11.03 13.07 7.04
CA LEU A 196 10.74 12.78 5.63
C LEU A 196 10.63 11.28 5.37
N ASP A 197 11.54 10.51 5.95
CA ASP A 197 11.58 9.05 5.89
C ASP A 197 10.24 8.45 6.34
N GLN A 198 9.79 8.83 7.54
CA GLN A 198 8.51 8.41 8.09
C GLN A 198 7.32 8.83 7.21
N ALA A 199 7.36 10.00 6.57
CA ALA A 199 6.28 10.42 5.68
C ALA A 199 6.16 9.48 4.47
N ILE A 200 7.29 8.97 3.96
CA ILE A 200 7.32 7.98 2.89
C ILE A 200 6.79 6.63 3.41
N ASP A 201 7.25 6.18 4.57
CA ASP A 201 6.82 4.94 5.19
C ASP A 201 5.30 4.92 5.46
N PHE A 202 4.77 5.99 6.07
CA PHE A 202 3.32 6.12 6.30
C PHE A 202 2.53 6.20 5.01
N GLY A 203 3.05 6.88 3.99
CA GLY A 203 2.45 6.89 2.65
C GLY A 203 2.41 5.49 2.05
N GLY A 204 3.49 4.71 2.19
CA GLY A 204 3.57 3.32 1.73
C GLY A 204 2.61 2.39 2.46
N MET A 205 2.54 2.50 3.79
CA MET A 205 1.58 1.75 4.62
C MET A 205 0.14 2.09 4.24
N LEU A 206 -0.21 3.37 4.10
CA LEU A 206 -1.56 3.79 3.68
C LEU A 206 -1.89 3.28 2.27
N TYR A 207 -0.96 3.35 1.33
CA TYR A 207 -1.14 2.82 -0.02
C TYR A 207 -1.54 1.34 0.02
N MET A 208 -0.84 0.53 0.83
CA MET A 208 -1.12 -0.91 0.93
C MET A 208 -2.52 -1.20 1.45
N GLU A 209 -2.98 -0.47 2.45
CA GLU A 209 -4.33 -0.66 2.98
C GLU A 209 -5.40 -0.20 1.99
N ILE A 210 -5.16 0.92 1.31
CA ILE A 210 -6.11 1.46 0.32
C ILE A 210 -6.24 0.53 -0.89
N ILE A 211 -5.12 -0.02 -1.40
CA ILE A 211 -5.16 -0.92 -2.56
C ILE A 211 -5.79 -2.27 -2.22
N ASN A 212 -5.55 -2.79 -1.01
CA ASN A 212 -6.23 -3.99 -0.52
C ASN A 212 -7.72 -3.74 -0.31
N LEU A 213 -8.11 -2.59 0.26
CA LEU A 213 -9.51 -2.19 0.39
C LEU A 213 -10.19 -2.12 -0.98
N PHE A 214 -9.53 -1.55 -2.00
CA PHE A 214 -10.02 -1.54 -3.38
C PHE A 214 -10.31 -2.94 -3.91
N LEU A 215 -9.36 -3.87 -3.80
CA LEU A 215 -9.56 -5.25 -4.25
C LEU A 215 -10.73 -5.93 -3.52
N ARG A 216 -10.89 -5.68 -2.21
CA ARG A 216 -12.02 -6.26 -1.46
C ARG A 216 -13.36 -5.66 -1.86
N ILE A 217 -13.43 -4.34 -2.05
CA ILE A 217 -14.65 -3.69 -2.53
C ILE A 217 -15.01 -4.20 -3.93
N LEU A 218 -14.04 -4.33 -4.82
CA LEU A 218 -14.24 -4.87 -6.17
C LEU A 218 -14.86 -6.28 -6.14
N GLN A 219 -14.30 -7.16 -5.31
CA GLN A 219 -14.85 -8.51 -5.07
C GLN A 219 -16.26 -8.49 -4.47
N LEU A 220 -16.61 -7.49 -3.65
CA LEU A 220 -17.93 -7.38 -3.03
C LEU A 220 -18.99 -6.85 -3.99
N ILE A 221 -18.64 -5.94 -4.90
CA ILE A 221 -19.61 -5.37 -5.85
C ILE A 221 -19.91 -6.30 -7.03
N SER A 222 -18.94 -7.12 -7.45
CA SER A 222 -19.09 -8.02 -8.59
C SER A 222 -19.94 -9.27 -8.28
N LYS A 223 -20.14 -9.56 -6.99
CA LYS A 223 -21.00 -10.66 -6.52
C LYS A 223 -22.49 -10.31 -6.48
N LYS A 224 -22.90 -9.18 -7.08
CA LYS A 224 -24.30 -8.79 -7.25
C LYS A 224 -24.72 -8.98 -8.69
#